data_AF-A0A3D4BU27-F1
#
_entry.id   AF-A0A3D4BU27-F1
#
_cell.length_a   1.000
_cell.length_b   1.000
_cell.length_c   1.000
_cell.angle_alpha   90.00
_cell.angle_beta   90.00
_cell.angle_gamma   90.00
#
_symmetry.space_group_name_H-M   'P 1'
#
loop_
_entity.id
_entity.type
_entity.pdbx_description
1 polymer ?
#
loop_
_entity_poly.entity_id
_entity_poly.type
_entity_poly.pdbx_seq_one_letter_code
_entity_poly.pdbx_strand_id
1 'polypeptide(L)'
;MIIASLLIVLTVGGWAYMNFNPQFGGSITKELEQQYARSPQWDGEKFVNQSETTMDVNLKTMPGLIKKQFTGRENRGPKEELPMQGFHRGSWETDTADFQFIWFGHSVGLMKLNGKNLLIDPMFGDDTSPVGPFRSKRYTDSTIYIIDQLPSIDAVFITHDHYDHLDYSSFQKLKGKVGHYYVPVGVKRHLLRWGIANDLVSELDWWDAVALEGI
;
A
#
# COMPACT_ATOMS: atom_id res chain seq x y z
N MET A 1 -21.19 -11.61 -34.87
CA MET A 1 -21.83 -10.59 -34.01
C MET A 1 -21.63 -10.88 -32.53
N ILE A 2 -22.00 -12.06 -32.01
CA ILE A 2 -21.89 -12.41 -30.58
C ILE A 2 -20.46 -12.27 -30.00
N ILE A 3 -19.44 -12.76 -30.70
CA ILE A 3 -18.04 -12.67 -30.25
C ILE A 3 -17.57 -11.21 -30.18
N ALA A 4 -17.92 -10.40 -31.17
CA ALA A 4 -17.58 -8.97 -31.19
C ALA A 4 -18.27 -8.23 -30.04
N SER A 5 -19.55 -8.52 -29.78
CA SER A 5 -20.29 -7.96 -28.65
C SER A 5 -19.68 -8.36 -27.30
N LEU A 6 -19.25 -9.62 -27.14
CA LEU A 6 -18.58 -10.09 -25.92
C LEU A 6 -17.24 -9.39 -25.70
N LEU A 7 -16.44 -9.22 -26.75
CA LEU A 7 -15.17 -8.50 -26.66
C LEU A 7 -15.38 -7.04 -26.26
N ILE A 8 -16.36 -6.35 -26.86
CA ILE A 8 -16.70 -4.97 -26.49
C ILE A 8 -17.11 -4.88 -25.02
N VAL A 9 -17.97 -5.79 -24.54
CA VAL A 9 -18.40 -5.83 -23.14
C VAL A 9 -17.21 -6.05 -22.20
N LEU A 10 -16.30 -6.98 -22.52
CA LEU A 10 -15.10 -7.22 -21.71
C LEU A 10 -14.16 -6.02 -21.69
N THR A 11 -13.93 -5.37 -22.84
CA THR A 11 -13.05 -4.20 -22.92
C THR A 11 -13.65 -3.00 -22.19
N VAL A 12 -14.92 -2.68 -22.41
CA VAL A 12 -15.60 -1.55 -21.75
C VAL A 12 -15.75 -1.83 -20.25
N GLY A 13 -16.12 -3.06 -19.87
CA GLY A 13 -16.24 -3.47 -18.48
C GLY A 13 -14.90 -3.43 -17.74
N GLY A 14 -13.83 -3.92 -18.38
CA GLY A 14 -12.47 -3.83 -17.84
C GLY A 14 -12.00 -2.38 -17.70
N TRP A 15 -12.21 -1.55 -18.72
CA TRP A 15 -11.91 -0.12 -18.65
C TRP A 15 -12.68 0.59 -17.52
N ALA A 16 -13.98 0.34 -17.41
CA ALA A 16 -14.81 0.91 -16.35
C ALA A 16 -14.33 0.44 -14.97
N TYR A 17 -14.02 -0.85 -14.81
CA TYR A 17 -13.49 -1.39 -13.55
C TYR A 17 -12.19 -0.70 -13.14
N MET A 18 -11.24 -0.53 -14.06
CA MET A 18 -9.97 0.13 -13.78
C MET A 18 -10.13 1.63 -13.44
N ASN A 19 -11.12 2.32 -14.02
CA ASN A 19 -11.31 3.77 -13.81
C ASN A 19 -12.21 4.11 -12.61
N PHE A 20 -13.16 3.24 -12.26
CA PHE A 20 -14.14 3.49 -11.20
C PHE A 20 -13.87 2.71 -9.91
N ASN A 21 -13.09 1.63 -9.94
CA ASN A 21 -12.68 0.97 -8.70
C ASN A 21 -11.68 1.89 -7.96
N PRO A 22 -12.02 2.38 -6.74
CA PRO A 22 -11.17 3.31 -6.03
C PRO A 22 -9.80 2.71 -5.70
N GLN A 23 -9.64 1.38 -5.64
CA GLN A 23 -8.38 0.73 -5.30
C GLN A 23 -7.22 1.14 -6.22
N PHE A 24 -7.45 1.44 -7.50
CA PHE A 24 -6.40 1.88 -8.43
C PHE A 24 -5.91 3.33 -8.17
N GLY A 25 -6.61 4.08 -7.33
CA GLY A 25 -6.29 5.46 -6.96
C GLY A 25 -6.14 6.42 -8.16
N GLY A 26 -5.19 7.35 -8.07
CA GLY A 26 -5.06 8.48 -9.02
C GLY A 26 -4.17 8.17 -10.22
N SER A 27 -4.52 8.74 -11.38
CA SER A 27 -3.69 8.73 -12.59
C SER A 27 -2.65 9.86 -12.56
N ILE A 28 -1.58 9.71 -13.35
CA ILE A 28 -0.58 10.76 -13.56
C ILE A 28 -1.17 11.84 -14.50
N THR A 29 -1.10 13.10 -14.09
CA THR A 29 -1.50 14.26 -14.91
C THR A 29 -0.28 14.98 -15.48
N LYS A 30 -0.48 15.93 -16.40
CA LYS A 30 0.64 16.73 -16.97
C LYS A 30 1.35 17.59 -15.94
N GLU A 31 0.62 18.08 -14.94
CA GLU A 31 1.19 18.85 -13.83
C GLU A 31 2.08 17.95 -12.96
N LEU A 32 1.64 16.70 -12.70
CA LEU A 32 2.44 15.71 -11.97
C LEU A 32 3.69 15.30 -12.77
N GLU A 33 3.58 15.08 -14.08
CA GLU A 33 4.76 14.80 -14.93
C GLU A 33 5.80 15.93 -14.82
N GLN A 34 5.37 17.20 -14.85
CA GLN A 34 6.27 18.35 -14.69
C GLN A 34 6.89 18.45 -13.29
N GLN A 35 6.17 18.01 -12.26
CA GLN A 35 6.71 17.92 -10.90
C GLN A 35 7.77 16.80 -10.82
N TYR A 36 7.47 15.61 -11.34
CA TYR A 36 8.37 14.45 -11.30
C TYR A 36 9.63 14.66 -12.13
N ALA A 37 9.55 15.44 -13.21
CA ALA A 37 10.71 15.81 -14.03
C ALA A 37 11.81 16.60 -13.27
N ARG A 38 11.54 17.03 -12.03
CA ARG A 38 12.55 17.65 -11.14
C ARG A 38 13.41 16.63 -10.40
N SER A 39 12.95 15.38 -10.31
CA SER A 39 13.68 14.30 -9.66
C SER A 39 14.85 13.84 -10.54
N PRO A 40 16.05 13.63 -9.99
CA PRO A 40 17.17 13.09 -10.73
C PRO A 40 16.97 11.62 -11.15
N GLN A 41 15.98 10.92 -10.58
CA GLN A 41 15.64 9.54 -10.92
C GLN A 41 14.59 9.43 -12.04
N TRP A 42 14.08 10.56 -12.55
CA TRP A 42 13.12 10.59 -13.66
C TRP A 42 13.84 10.66 -15.01
N ASP A 43 13.57 9.70 -15.90
CA ASP A 43 14.20 9.64 -17.25
C ASP A 43 13.44 10.40 -18.35
N GLY A 44 12.31 11.03 -17.99
CA GLY A 44 11.39 11.67 -18.94
C GLY A 44 10.07 10.91 -19.10
N GLU A 45 10.05 9.61 -18.78
CA GLU A 45 8.86 8.75 -18.90
C GLU A 45 8.51 8.04 -17.58
N LYS A 46 9.53 7.63 -16.80
CA LYS A 46 9.36 6.87 -15.56
C LYS A 46 10.51 7.12 -14.58
N PHE A 47 10.30 6.68 -13.34
CA PHE A 47 11.37 6.57 -12.37
C PHE A 47 12.25 5.35 -12.68
N VAL A 48 13.56 5.54 -12.62
CA VAL A 48 14.55 4.50 -12.89
C VAL A 48 15.23 4.08 -11.59
N ASN A 49 15.29 2.77 -11.34
CA ASN A 49 15.99 2.21 -10.19
C ASN A 49 17.49 2.55 -10.27
N GLN A 50 18.10 2.88 -9.13
CA GLN A 50 19.54 3.15 -9.05
C GLN A 50 20.38 1.89 -9.33
N SER A 51 19.84 0.72 -8.99
CA SER A 51 20.45 -0.58 -9.26
C SER A 51 19.77 -1.23 -10.46
N GLU A 52 20.57 -1.77 -11.38
CA GLU A 52 20.06 -2.50 -12.53
C GLU A 52 19.16 -3.65 -12.06
N THR A 53 17.89 -3.59 -12.43
CA THR A 53 16.89 -4.61 -12.12
C THR A 53 16.40 -5.19 -13.43
N THR A 54 16.90 -6.36 -13.79
CA THR A 54 16.46 -7.06 -15.00
C THR A 54 15.20 -7.86 -14.71
N MET A 55 14.12 -7.59 -15.44
CA MET A 55 12.94 -8.45 -15.43
C MET A 55 13.06 -9.50 -16.54
N ASP A 56 13.33 -10.76 -16.19
CA ASP A 56 13.38 -11.87 -17.15
C ASP A 56 11.99 -12.51 -17.40
N VAL A 57 11.02 -11.65 -17.68
CA VAL A 57 9.62 -12.02 -17.90
C VAL A 57 9.31 -11.78 -19.36
N ASN A 58 9.26 -12.85 -20.16
CA ASN A 58 8.98 -12.78 -21.60
C ASN A 58 7.89 -13.80 -22.01
N LEU A 59 7.38 -13.70 -23.23
CA LEU A 59 6.30 -14.58 -23.72
C LEU A 59 6.64 -16.07 -23.62
N LYS A 60 7.93 -16.44 -23.69
CA LYS A 60 8.38 -17.84 -23.58
C LYS A 60 8.41 -18.34 -22.13
N THR A 61 8.72 -17.46 -21.16
CA THR A 61 8.72 -17.82 -19.73
C THR A 61 7.31 -17.81 -19.12
N MET A 62 6.35 -17.16 -19.79
CA MET A 62 4.99 -16.96 -19.29
C MET A 62 4.16 -18.22 -19.02
N PRO A 63 4.14 -19.24 -19.89
CA PRO A 63 3.43 -20.48 -19.60
C PRO A 63 3.98 -21.19 -18.36
N GLY A 64 5.30 -21.15 -18.16
CA GLY A 64 5.97 -21.72 -17.00
C GLY A 64 5.63 -20.99 -15.70
N LEU A 65 5.55 -19.65 -15.74
CA LEU A 65 5.15 -18.82 -14.61
C LEU A 65 3.67 -19.05 -14.24
N ILE A 66 2.79 -19.12 -15.23
CA ILE A 66 1.37 -19.45 -15.01
C ILE A 66 1.25 -20.84 -14.39
N LYS A 67 1.92 -21.85 -14.95
CA LYS A 67 1.93 -23.20 -14.36
C LYS A 67 2.39 -23.16 -12.92
N LYS A 68 3.53 -22.51 -12.63
CA LYS A 68 4.02 -22.30 -11.27
C LYS A 68 2.98 -21.60 -10.40
N GLN A 69 2.28 -20.57 -10.87
CA GLN A 69 1.26 -19.88 -10.05
C GLN A 69 0.09 -20.79 -9.61
N PHE A 70 -0.24 -21.80 -10.41
CA PHE A 70 -1.33 -22.73 -10.14
C PHE A 70 -0.89 -24.09 -9.55
N THR A 71 0.40 -24.44 -9.57
CA THR A 71 0.96 -25.69 -9.02
C THR A 71 1.87 -25.44 -7.80
N GLY A 72 2.05 -26.41 -6.91
CA GLY A 72 3.00 -26.27 -5.79
C GLY A 72 2.52 -25.30 -4.71
N ARG A 73 1.20 -25.24 -4.45
CA ARG A 73 0.58 -24.34 -3.48
C ARG A 73 0.65 -24.87 -2.05
N GLU A 74 0.79 -26.18 -1.90
CA GLU A 74 0.86 -26.90 -0.64
C GLU A 74 2.00 -26.45 0.28
N ASN A 75 3.04 -25.82 -0.28
CA ASN A 75 4.20 -25.31 0.46
C ASN A 75 4.27 -23.76 0.52
N ARG A 76 3.22 -23.04 0.11
CA ARG A 76 3.25 -21.55 0.03
C ARG A 76 2.63 -20.85 1.22
N GLY A 77 1.86 -21.59 2.02
CA GLY A 77 1.18 -21.08 3.19
C GLY A 77 1.51 -21.91 4.43
N PRO A 78 1.21 -21.37 5.61
CA PRO A 78 1.37 -22.10 6.86
C PRO A 78 0.40 -23.31 6.88
N LYS A 79 0.83 -24.40 7.52
CA LYS A 79 0.01 -25.62 7.66
C LYS A 79 -1.03 -25.51 8.79
N GLU A 80 -0.76 -24.61 9.72
CA GLU A 80 -1.59 -24.33 10.90
C GLU A 80 -1.86 -22.82 10.94
N GLU A 81 -2.87 -22.43 11.69
CA GLU A 81 -3.16 -21.01 11.89
C GLU A 81 -2.02 -20.33 12.63
N LEU A 82 -1.63 -19.15 12.15
CA LEU A 82 -0.59 -18.37 12.80
C LEU A 82 -1.16 -17.72 14.07
N PRO A 83 -0.49 -17.85 15.23
CA PRO A 83 -0.98 -17.23 16.45
C PRO A 83 -0.98 -15.70 16.30
N MET A 84 -2.12 -15.09 16.62
CA MET A 84 -2.28 -13.64 16.65
C MET A 84 -2.51 -13.16 18.08
N GLN A 85 -1.77 -12.13 18.48
CA GLN A 85 -2.01 -11.42 19.72
C GLN A 85 -2.89 -10.20 19.44
N GLY A 86 -3.88 -9.97 20.29
CA GLY A 86 -4.73 -8.79 20.20
C GLY A 86 -3.96 -7.50 20.48
N PHE A 87 -4.40 -6.40 19.86
CA PHE A 87 -3.90 -5.07 20.20
C PHE A 87 -4.61 -4.56 21.46
N HIS A 88 -3.84 -4.08 22.44
CA HIS A 88 -4.37 -3.52 23.67
C HIS A 88 -3.91 -2.07 23.82
N ARG A 89 -4.80 -1.12 23.45
CA ARG A 89 -4.52 0.32 23.49
C ARG A 89 -4.01 0.81 24.85
N GLY A 90 -4.61 0.33 25.94
CA GLY A 90 -4.20 0.72 27.28
C GLY A 90 -2.73 0.40 27.56
N SER A 91 -2.29 -0.82 27.25
CA SER A 91 -0.89 -1.23 27.41
C SER A 91 0.04 -0.38 26.55
N TRP A 92 -0.35 -0.09 25.30
CA TRP A 92 0.39 0.80 24.42
C TRP A 92 0.53 2.20 25.03
N GLU A 93 -0.55 2.81 25.53
CA GLU A 93 -0.50 4.19 26.04
C GLU A 93 0.22 4.31 27.39
N THR A 94 0.16 3.30 28.26
CA THR A 94 0.79 3.34 29.60
C THR A 94 2.28 3.03 29.63
N ASP A 95 2.80 2.38 28.59
CA ASP A 95 4.21 2.02 28.54
C ASP A 95 5.07 3.29 28.35
N THR A 96 6.07 3.43 29.22
CA THR A 96 6.96 4.59 29.35
C THR A 96 8.29 4.43 28.64
N ALA A 97 8.51 3.31 27.92
CA ALA A 97 9.73 3.10 27.14
C ALA A 97 9.89 4.17 26.05
N ASP A 98 11.13 4.63 25.87
CA ASP A 98 11.50 5.63 24.85
C ASP A 98 11.23 5.16 23.41
N PHE A 99 11.17 3.84 23.22
CA PHE A 99 10.86 3.18 21.97
C PHE A 99 9.94 1.97 22.20
N GLN A 100 8.88 1.86 21.39
CA GLN A 100 8.01 0.69 21.34
C GLN A 100 7.71 0.35 19.89
N PHE A 101 7.56 -0.95 19.59
CA PHE A 101 7.21 -1.40 18.25
C PHE A 101 6.28 -2.61 18.31
N ILE A 102 5.20 -2.56 17.54
CA ILE A 102 4.28 -3.67 17.31
C ILE A 102 4.25 -3.98 15.82
N TRP A 103 4.41 -5.26 15.50
CA TRP A 103 4.28 -5.78 14.14
C TRP A 103 2.91 -6.44 13.96
N PHE A 104 2.13 -5.95 12.99
CA PHE A 104 0.81 -6.49 12.65
C PHE A 104 0.82 -7.47 11.45
N GLY A 105 2.02 -7.91 11.04
CA GLY A 105 2.24 -8.80 9.90
C GLY A 105 2.54 -8.05 8.60
N HIS A 106 3.18 -8.75 7.65
CA HIS A 106 3.75 -8.16 6.43
C HIS A 106 4.67 -6.98 6.77
N SER A 107 4.41 -5.79 6.22
CA SER A 107 5.14 -4.55 6.49
C SER A 107 4.45 -3.63 7.50
N VAL A 108 3.31 -4.04 8.08
CA VAL A 108 2.52 -3.17 8.96
C VAL A 108 3.19 -3.06 10.34
N GLY A 109 3.70 -1.87 10.65
CA GLY A 109 4.37 -1.59 11.92
C GLY A 109 3.78 -0.37 12.62
N LEU A 110 3.46 -0.49 13.90
CA LEU A 110 3.17 0.67 14.77
C LEU A 110 4.38 0.89 15.69
N MET A 111 4.93 2.09 15.62
CA MET A 111 6.13 2.49 16.34
C MET A 111 5.80 3.68 17.25
N LYS A 112 6.27 3.64 18.49
CA LYS A 112 6.34 4.81 19.36
C LYS A 112 7.79 5.27 19.42
N LEU A 113 8.02 6.53 19.09
CA LEU A 113 9.35 7.15 19.16
C LEU A 113 9.20 8.60 19.60
N ASN A 114 9.95 9.04 20.61
CA ASN A 114 9.89 10.42 21.14
C ASN A 114 8.45 10.88 21.46
N GLY A 115 7.63 9.97 21.97
CA GLY A 115 6.22 10.22 22.30
C GLY A 115 5.25 10.27 21.10
N LYS A 116 5.73 10.04 19.88
CA LYS A 116 4.92 10.03 18.64
C LYS A 116 4.53 8.61 18.24
N ASN A 117 3.27 8.42 17.82
CA ASN A 117 2.78 7.19 17.24
C ASN A 117 2.93 7.25 15.71
N LEU A 118 3.74 6.36 15.17
CA LEU A 118 4.14 6.30 13.78
C LEU A 118 3.65 4.99 13.18
N LEU A 119 2.88 5.04 12.10
CA LEU A 119 2.32 3.86 11.46
C LEU A 119 2.97 3.66 10.08
N ILE A 120 3.47 2.47 9.82
CA ILE A 120 4.22 2.14 8.61
C ILE A 120 3.39 1.16 7.78
N ASP A 121 3.25 1.45 6.48
CA ASP A 121 2.60 0.60 5.46
C ASP A 121 1.29 -0.04 5.95
N PRO A 122 0.24 0.74 6.26
CA PRO A 122 -0.96 0.25 6.92
C PRO A 122 -1.83 -0.61 5.99
N MET A 123 -1.47 -1.88 5.86
CA MET A 123 -2.21 -2.94 5.17
C MET A 123 -2.91 -3.86 6.19
N PHE A 124 -4.03 -3.40 6.76
CA PHE A 124 -4.85 -4.22 7.68
C PHE A 124 -5.98 -4.98 6.98
N GLY A 125 -6.19 -4.75 5.68
CA GLY A 125 -7.19 -5.47 4.89
C GLY A 125 -6.92 -6.97 4.75
N ASP A 126 -7.90 -7.66 4.17
CA ASP A 126 -7.88 -9.13 4.05
C ASP A 126 -7.25 -9.63 2.76
N ASP A 127 -7.08 -8.75 1.78
CA ASP A 127 -6.73 -9.09 0.41
C ASP A 127 -5.86 -8.01 -0.22
N THR A 128 -4.73 -8.42 -0.80
CA THR A 128 -3.81 -7.54 -1.53
C THR A 128 -4.06 -7.54 -3.04
N SER A 129 -5.07 -8.26 -3.53
CA SER A 129 -5.35 -8.33 -4.97
C SER A 129 -6.15 -7.12 -5.45
N PRO A 130 -5.69 -6.42 -6.50
CA PRO A 130 -6.40 -5.29 -7.07
C PRO A 130 -7.50 -5.67 -8.07
N VAL A 131 -7.46 -6.91 -8.55
CA VAL A 131 -8.36 -7.41 -9.60
C VAL A 131 -8.95 -8.73 -9.14
N GLY A 132 -10.28 -8.77 -9.00
CA GLY A 132 -11.00 -10.03 -8.77
C GLY A 132 -10.98 -10.95 -10.00
N PRO A 133 -11.29 -12.25 -9.87
CA PRO A 133 -11.68 -12.99 -8.66
C PRO A 133 -10.49 -13.60 -7.89
N PHE A 134 -9.26 -13.45 -8.38
CA PHE A 134 -8.08 -14.03 -7.76
C PHE A 134 -7.70 -13.17 -6.56
N ARG A 135 -7.70 -13.79 -5.37
CA ARG A 135 -7.38 -13.12 -4.12
C ARG A 135 -6.02 -13.56 -3.61
N SER A 136 -5.33 -12.64 -2.97
CA SER A 136 -4.08 -12.85 -2.24
C SER A 136 -4.39 -12.55 -0.79
N LYS A 137 -5.10 -13.51 -0.18
CA LYS A 137 -5.62 -13.35 1.16
C LYS A 137 -4.51 -13.45 2.20
N ARG A 138 -4.66 -12.67 3.27
CA ARG A 138 -3.90 -12.84 4.51
C ARG A 138 -4.10 -14.26 5.06
N TYR A 139 -3.06 -14.82 5.67
CA TYR A 139 -3.12 -16.16 6.31
C TYR A 139 -3.75 -16.15 7.70
N THR A 140 -3.79 -14.98 8.33
CA THR A 140 -4.52 -14.74 9.58
C THR A 140 -5.91 -14.18 9.28
N ASP A 141 -6.76 -14.13 10.30
CA ASP A 141 -8.01 -13.39 10.25
C ASP A 141 -7.79 -11.90 9.95
N SER A 142 -8.89 -11.25 9.54
CA SER A 142 -8.95 -9.82 9.25
C SER A 142 -8.43 -8.99 10.42
N THR A 143 -7.48 -8.08 10.14
CA THR A 143 -6.93 -7.16 11.14
C THR A 143 -7.49 -5.74 10.99
N ILE A 144 -8.43 -5.51 10.08
CA ILE A 144 -9.00 -4.18 9.77
C ILE A 144 -9.72 -3.53 10.95
N TYR A 145 -10.17 -4.33 11.93
CA TYR A 145 -10.80 -3.83 13.15
C TYR A 145 -9.79 -3.19 14.11
N ILE A 146 -8.50 -3.52 14.00
CA ILE A 146 -7.45 -2.99 14.88
C ILE A 146 -7.32 -1.47 14.71
N ILE A 147 -7.56 -0.95 13.49
CA ILE A 147 -7.53 0.51 13.21
C ILE A 147 -8.50 1.28 14.13
N ASP A 148 -9.59 0.66 14.57
CA ASP A 148 -10.56 1.29 15.47
C ASP A 148 -10.08 1.37 16.92
N GLN A 149 -9.04 0.60 17.25
CA GLN A 149 -8.44 0.53 18.57
C GLN A 149 -7.13 1.32 18.66
N LEU A 150 -6.50 1.66 17.52
CA LEU A 150 -5.25 2.41 17.49
C LEU A 150 -5.35 3.74 18.26
N PRO A 151 -4.24 4.22 18.86
CA PRO A 151 -4.16 5.58 19.35
C PRO A 151 -4.25 6.59 18.19
N SER A 152 -4.29 7.89 18.50
CA SER A 152 -4.05 8.91 17.48
C SER A 152 -2.68 8.68 16.83
N ILE A 153 -2.63 8.72 15.50
CA ILE A 153 -1.42 8.48 14.72
C ILE A 153 -0.84 9.84 14.32
N ASP A 154 0.37 10.16 14.76
CA ASP A 154 1.03 11.41 14.41
C ASP A 154 1.44 11.41 12.94
N ALA A 155 2.00 10.30 12.45
CA ALA A 155 2.43 10.16 11.07
C ALA A 155 2.21 8.76 10.52
N VAL A 156 1.81 8.68 9.25
CA VAL A 156 1.84 7.46 8.44
C VAL A 156 2.99 7.54 7.44
N PHE A 157 3.77 6.47 7.33
CA PHE A 157 4.82 6.30 6.33
C PHE A 157 4.45 5.22 5.34
N ILE A 158 4.66 5.50 4.06
CA ILE A 158 4.48 4.53 2.97
C ILE A 158 5.80 4.29 2.27
N THR A 159 6.12 3.03 1.98
CA THR A 159 7.33 2.66 1.25
C THR A 159 7.14 2.70 -0.26
N HIS A 160 5.98 2.25 -0.77
CA HIS A 160 5.61 2.27 -2.20
C HIS A 160 4.10 2.01 -2.41
N ASP A 161 3.62 2.08 -3.65
CA ASP A 161 2.19 2.02 -4.01
C ASP A 161 1.63 0.61 -4.29
N HIS A 162 2.37 -0.45 -3.97
CA HIS A 162 1.85 -1.81 -4.16
C HIS A 162 0.78 -2.14 -3.11
N TYR A 163 -0.20 -2.95 -3.48
CA TYR A 163 -1.44 -3.19 -2.72
C TYR A 163 -1.27 -3.92 -1.38
N ASP A 164 -0.12 -4.54 -1.15
CA ASP A 164 0.29 -5.12 0.13
C ASP A 164 0.93 -4.10 1.09
N HIS A 165 1.12 -2.86 0.64
CA HIS A 165 1.56 -1.72 1.47
C HIS A 165 0.53 -0.57 1.46
N LEU A 166 -0.07 -0.28 0.30
CA LEU A 166 -1.03 0.78 0.07
C LEU A 166 -2.47 0.24 -0.04
N ASP A 167 -3.07 -0.07 1.11
CA ASP A 167 -4.41 -0.65 1.19
C ASP A 167 -5.52 0.40 1.30
N TYR A 168 -6.36 0.49 0.26
CA TYR A 168 -7.51 1.39 0.22
C TYR A 168 -8.40 1.28 1.46
N SER A 169 -8.69 0.06 1.92
CA SER A 169 -9.64 -0.16 3.02
C SER A 169 -9.12 0.37 4.35
N SER A 170 -7.83 0.15 4.63
CA SER A 170 -7.15 0.72 5.79
C SER A 170 -7.12 2.25 5.74
N PHE A 171 -6.78 2.83 4.59
CA PHE A 171 -6.75 4.28 4.44
C PHE A 171 -8.13 4.93 4.62
N GLN A 172 -9.22 4.28 4.19
CA GLN A 172 -10.57 4.79 4.47
C GLN A 172 -10.88 4.81 5.98
N LYS A 173 -10.45 3.81 6.74
CA LYS A 173 -10.64 3.77 8.21
C LYS A 173 -9.69 4.68 8.99
N LEU A 174 -8.53 5.01 8.43
CA LEU A 174 -7.54 5.90 9.04
C LEU A 174 -7.87 7.38 8.88
N LYS A 175 -8.76 7.74 7.95
CA LYS A 175 -9.20 9.13 7.75
C LYS A 175 -9.66 9.77 9.06
N GLY A 176 -9.09 10.94 9.35
CA GLY A 176 -9.40 11.69 10.58
C GLY A 176 -8.70 11.18 11.85
N LYS A 177 -7.88 10.12 11.78
CA LYS A 177 -7.06 9.61 12.90
C LYS A 177 -5.57 9.90 12.74
N VAL A 178 -5.15 10.40 11.58
CA VAL A 178 -3.75 10.61 11.19
C VAL A 178 -3.46 12.11 11.11
N GLY A 179 -2.36 12.53 11.75
CA GLY A 179 -1.85 13.91 11.70
C GLY A 179 -1.22 14.24 10.35
N HIS A 180 -0.34 13.39 9.83
CA HIS A 180 0.32 13.60 8.53
C HIS A 180 0.64 12.29 7.80
N TYR A 181 0.72 12.33 6.48
CA TYR A 181 1.15 11.22 5.62
C TYR A 181 2.44 11.60 4.88
N TYR A 182 3.49 10.80 5.07
CA TYR A 182 4.73 10.89 4.33
C TYR A 182 4.81 9.73 3.35
N VAL A 183 4.87 10.04 2.06
CA VAL A 183 4.80 9.04 0.99
C VAL A 183 5.89 9.30 -0.06
N PRO A 184 6.28 8.30 -0.85
CA PRO A 184 7.21 8.50 -1.95
C PRO A 184 6.59 9.36 -3.05
N VAL A 185 7.43 10.02 -3.83
CA VAL A 185 6.99 10.72 -5.06
C VAL A 185 6.16 9.78 -5.93
N GLY A 186 5.01 10.26 -6.38
CA GLY A 186 4.04 9.48 -7.13
C GLY A 186 2.85 9.03 -6.29
N VAL A 187 3.05 8.69 -5.02
CA VAL A 187 2.04 7.97 -4.23
C VAL A 187 0.91 8.89 -3.76
N LYS A 188 1.19 10.19 -3.56
CA LYS A 188 0.21 11.16 -3.07
C LYS A 188 -1.06 11.20 -3.91
N ARG A 189 -0.96 11.02 -5.23
CA ARG A 189 -2.12 11.00 -6.15
C ARG A 189 -3.20 9.98 -5.73
N HIS A 190 -2.80 8.84 -5.16
CA HIS A 190 -3.74 7.81 -4.69
C HIS A 190 -4.49 8.29 -3.45
N LEU A 191 -3.78 8.84 -2.47
CA LEU A 191 -4.37 9.37 -1.23
C LEU A 191 -5.35 10.52 -1.53
N LEU A 192 -4.98 11.43 -2.44
CA LEU A 192 -5.88 12.52 -2.84
C LEU A 192 -7.13 12.01 -3.54
N ARG A 193 -6.99 11.04 -4.47
CA ARG A 193 -8.13 10.37 -5.12
C ARG A 193 -9.03 9.69 -4.10
N TRP A 194 -8.44 9.16 -3.03
CA TRP A 194 -9.16 8.56 -1.92
C TRP A 194 -9.78 9.57 -0.97
N GLY A 195 -9.60 10.88 -1.17
CA GLY A 195 -10.21 11.95 -0.40
C GLY A 195 -9.45 12.35 0.87
N ILE A 196 -8.14 12.08 0.93
CA ILE A 196 -7.26 12.67 1.95
C ILE A 196 -6.89 14.09 1.50
N ALA A 197 -6.90 15.03 2.44
CA ALA A 197 -6.65 16.44 2.14
C ALA A 197 -5.19 16.66 1.72
N ASN A 198 -4.98 17.56 0.75
CA ASN A 198 -3.67 17.76 0.10
C ASN A 198 -2.57 18.28 1.04
N ASP A 199 -2.96 19.06 2.03
CA ASP A 199 -2.13 19.63 3.08
C ASP A 199 -1.65 18.59 4.11
N LEU A 200 -2.32 17.44 4.20
CA LEU A 200 -1.93 16.34 5.09
C LEU A 200 -0.95 15.35 4.44
N VAL A 201 -0.59 15.53 3.17
CA VAL A 201 0.27 14.57 2.44
C VAL A 201 1.50 15.26 1.89
N SER A 202 2.67 14.81 2.35
CA SER A 202 3.98 15.19 1.80
C SER A 202 4.54 14.06 0.94
N GLU A 203 4.97 14.40 -0.27
CA GLU A 203 5.80 13.52 -1.10
C GLU A 203 7.26 13.79 -0.80
N LEU A 204 8.05 12.73 -0.69
CA LEU A 204 9.49 12.79 -0.47
C LEU A 204 10.19 12.00 -1.58
N ASP A 205 11.20 12.62 -2.17
CA ASP A 205 12.10 11.99 -3.13
C ASP A 205 13.23 11.24 -2.40
N TRP A 206 14.02 10.45 -3.14
CA TRP A 206 15.20 9.82 -2.55
C TRP A 206 16.14 10.88 -1.95
N TRP A 207 16.59 10.63 -0.72
CA TRP A 207 17.48 11.50 0.06
C TRP A 207 16.84 12.77 0.62
N ASP A 208 15.54 13.01 0.37
CA ASP A 208 14.82 14.06 1.09
C ASP A 208 14.74 13.74 2.58
N ALA A 209 14.75 14.79 3.38
CA ALA A 209 14.58 14.71 4.83
C ALA A 209 13.54 15.73 5.28
N VAL A 210 12.74 15.33 6.26
CA VAL A 210 11.76 16.17 6.93
C VAL A 210 11.87 15.98 8.43
N ALA A 211 11.63 17.06 9.18
CA ALA A 211 11.55 17.00 10.63
C ALA A 211 10.09 16.81 11.06
N LEU A 212 9.85 15.90 11.99
CA LEU A 212 8.57 15.67 12.65
C LEU A 212 8.78 15.83 14.15
N GLU A 213 8.47 17.01 14.70
CA GLU A 213 8.52 17.34 16.14
C GLU A 213 9.37 16.40 17.02
N GLY A 214 10.70 16.53 16.93
CA GLY A 214 11.65 15.72 17.70
C GLY A 214 12.16 14.46 17.00
N ILE A 215 11.77 14.22 15.75
CA ILE A 215 12.23 13.14 14.86
C ILE A 215 12.77 13.75 13.56
#